data_AF-A0A8S3XYX5-F1
#
_entry.id   AF-A0A8S3XYX5-F1
#
_cell.length_a   1.000
_cell.length_b   1.000
_cell.length_c   1.000
_cell.angle_alpha   90.00
_cell.angle_beta   90.00
_cell.angle_gamma   90.00
#
_symmetry.space_group_name_H-M   'P 1'
#
loop_
_entity.id
_entity.type
_entity.pdbx_description
1 polymer ?
#
loop_
_entity_poly.entity_id
_entity_poly.type
_entity_poly.pdbx_seq_one_letter_code
_entity_poly.pdbx_strand_id
1 'polypeptide(L)'
;MGKADSAIYREVDTVQQNRLFQSDQKRLYKSLERPIVRGTGPAPNQADTVAFWRSLWSEPVNHNEGPWTEVVASQCAGITPMDPVIITPDDVAEAVRRAPNWKSPGLDGLHHYWLKGFMVCHSVLARQFQEVLNQKSKKSRN
;
A
#
# COMPACT_ATOMS: atom_id res chain seq x y z
N MET A 1 16.97 30.34 37.21
CA MET A 1 18.15 29.48 36.98
C MET A 1 17.87 28.19 36.19
N GLY A 2 16.68 27.92 35.64
CA GLY A 2 16.31 26.55 35.18
C GLY A 2 16.17 26.30 33.67
N LYS A 3 16.50 27.27 32.79
CA LYS A 3 16.37 27.09 31.33
C LYS A 3 17.69 26.73 30.62
N ALA A 4 18.82 27.22 31.13
CA ALA A 4 20.14 26.94 30.56
C ALA A 4 20.54 25.47 30.77
N ASP A 5 20.29 24.93 31.97
CA ASP A 5 20.61 23.54 32.30
C ASP A 5 19.85 22.55 31.40
N SER A 6 18.55 22.78 31.15
CA SER A 6 17.72 21.90 30.30
C SER A 6 18.19 21.84 28.83
N ALA A 7 18.73 22.93 28.29
CA ALA A 7 19.24 22.97 26.92
C ALA A 7 20.57 22.19 26.81
N ILE A 8 21.46 22.35 27.79
CA ILE A 8 22.74 21.64 27.86
C ILE A 8 22.50 20.12 27.98
N TYR A 9 21.54 19.70 28.80
CA TYR A 9 21.19 18.27 28.91
C TYR A 9 20.66 17.67 27.60
N ARG A 10 19.86 18.44 26.81
CA ARG A 10 19.37 17.97 25.50
C ARG A 10 20.48 17.84 24.47
N GLU A 11 21.44 18.76 24.49
CA GLU A 11 22.55 18.76 23.53
C GLU A 11 23.56 17.64 23.80
N VAL A 12 23.80 17.30 25.07
CA VAL A 12 24.62 16.15 25.45
C VAL A 12 23.96 14.82 25.04
N ASP A 13 22.64 14.70 25.20
CA ASP A 13 21.88 13.50 24.85
C ASP A 13 21.87 13.26 23.32
N THR A 14 21.69 14.31 22.51
CA THR A 14 21.71 14.18 21.04
C THR A 14 23.09 13.77 20.51
N VAL A 15 24.17 14.28 21.09
CA VAL A 15 25.55 13.88 20.73
C VAL A 15 25.78 12.40 21.05
N GLN A 16 25.29 11.91 22.19
CA GLN A 16 25.40 10.50 22.57
C GLN A 16 24.57 9.60 21.64
N GLN A 17 23.33 9.99 21.33
CA GLN A 17 22.46 9.26 20.40
C GLN A 17 23.05 9.19 18.99
N ASN A 18 23.64 10.29 18.49
CA ASN A 18 24.30 10.32 17.18
C ASN A 18 25.53 9.42 17.11
N ARG A 19 26.35 9.37 18.18
CA ARG A 19 27.49 8.42 18.26
C ARG A 19 27.01 6.97 18.31
N LEU A 20 25.92 6.71 19.02
CA LEU A 20 25.32 5.38 19.10
C LEU A 20 24.71 4.96 17.75
N PHE A 21 24.11 5.91 17.01
CA PHE A 21 23.60 5.68 15.65
C PHE A 21 24.71 5.28 14.67
N GLN A 22 25.89 5.90 14.76
CA GLN A 22 27.00 5.57 13.86
C GLN A 22 27.70 4.25 14.22
N SER A 23 27.75 3.88 15.51
CA SER A 23 28.46 2.68 15.98
C SER A 23 27.59 1.43 16.10
N ASP A 24 26.37 1.56 16.62
CA ASP A 24 25.44 0.45 16.82
C ASP A 24 23.97 0.93 16.76
N GLN A 25 23.46 1.02 15.54
CA GLN A 25 22.08 1.40 15.26
C GLN A 25 21.06 0.53 16.01
N LYS A 26 21.32 -0.78 16.15
CA LYS A 26 20.39 -1.70 16.82
C LYS A 26 20.24 -1.36 18.30
N ARG A 27 21.32 -1.00 18.97
CA ARG A 27 21.26 -0.54 20.37
C ARG A 27 20.50 0.77 20.52
N LEU A 28 20.73 1.73 19.62
CA LEU A 28 19.95 2.97 19.63
C LEU A 28 18.47 2.69 19.45
N TYR A 29 18.08 1.92 18.43
CA TYR A 29 16.67 1.60 18.21
C TYR A 29 16.04 0.86 19.38
N LYS A 30 16.74 -0.10 20.00
CA LYS A 30 16.26 -0.76 21.23
C LYS A 30 16.08 0.19 22.41
N SER A 31 16.90 1.23 22.52
CA SER A 31 16.73 2.24 23.58
C SER A 31 15.56 3.19 23.32
N LEU A 32 15.21 3.41 22.05
CA LEU A 32 14.07 4.22 21.62
C LEU A 32 12.75 3.42 21.60
N GLU A 33 12.83 2.10 21.49
CA GLU A 33 11.70 1.20 21.63
C GLU A 33 11.07 1.38 23.01
N ARG A 34 9.91 2.03 23.02
CA ARG A 34 9.05 2.02 24.21
C ARG A 34 8.53 0.60 24.40
N PRO A 35 8.38 0.12 25.64
CA PRO A 35 7.71 -1.16 25.88
C PRO A 35 6.36 -1.12 25.17
N ILE A 36 6.03 -2.21 24.48
CA ILE A 36 4.77 -2.35 23.74
C ILE A 36 3.65 -2.03 24.74
N VAL A 37 3.04 -0.85 24.58
CA VAL A 37 1.81 -0.52 25.28
C VAL A 37 0.76 -1.42 24.63
N ARG A 38 0.59 -2.61 25.20
CA ARG A 38 -0.60 -3.41 24.91
C ARG A 38 -1.77 -2.54 25.35
N GLY A 39 -2.58 -2.09 24.40
CA GLY A 39 -3.78 -1.32 24.71
C GLY A 39 -4.59 -2.11 25.73
N THR A 40 -4.68 -1.59 26.95
CA THR A 40 -5.47 -2.17 28.05
C THR A 40 -6.95 -1.83 27.91
N GLY A 41 -7.32 -1.06 26.88
CA GLY A 41 -8.69 -0.73 26.57
C GLY A 41 -9.45 -1.90 25.94
N PRO A 42 -10.79 -1.91 26.05
CA PRO A 42 -11.61 -2.86 25.32
C PRO A 42 -11.35 -2.73 23.82
N ALA A 43 -11.44 -3.85 23.10
CA ALA A 43 -11.36 -3.83 21.64
C ALA A 43 -12.43 -2.86 21.10
N PRO A 44 -12.09 -2.02 20.10
CA PRO A 44 -13.06 -1.12 19.52
C PRO A 44 -14.22 -1.92 18.92
N ASN A 45 -15.43 -1.39 19.06
CA ASN A 45 -16.62 -1.99 18.48
C ASN A 45 -16.44 -2.12 16.95
N GLN A 46 -16.92 -3.23 16.40
CA GLN A 46 -16.87 -3.48 14.95
C GLN A 46 -17.59 -2.38 14.18
N ALA A 47 -18.75 -1.94 14.67
CA ALA A 47 -19.52 -0.88 14.03
C ALA A 47 -18.74 0.44 13.97
N ASP A 48 -18.09 0.83 15.07
CA ASP A 48 -17.32 2.07 15.17
C ASP A 48 -16.08 2.02 14.25
N THR A 49 -15.42 0.86 14.18
CA THR A 49 -14.27 0.64 13.30
C THR A 49 -14.69 0.74 11.83
N VAL A 50 -15.81 0.11 11.46
CA VAL A 50 -16.35 0.18 10.10
C VAL A 50 -16.76 1.61 9.77
N ALA A 51 -17.45 2.31 10.67
CA ALA A 51 -17.87 3.69 10.46
C ALA A 51 -16.67 4.62 10.26
N PHE A 52 -15.63 4.48 11.07
CA PHE A 52 -14.38 5.24 10.95
C PHE A 52 -13.70 5.04 9.58
N TRP A 53 -13.51 3.79 9.14
CA TRP A 53 -12.87 3.56 7.84
C TRP A 53 -13.77 3.95 6.66
N ARG A 54 -15.08 3.78 6.82
CA ARG A 54 -16.07 4.15 5.80
C ARG A 54 -16.07 5.66 5.55
N SER A 55 -16.00 6.49 6.58
CA SER A 55 -15.96 7.95 6.40
C SER A 55 -14.69 8.42 5.68
N LEU A 56 -13.57 7.71 5.88
CA LEU A 56 -12.32 8.03 5.19
C LEU A 56 -12.31 7.56 3.72
N TRP A 57 -12.80 6.35 3.44
CA TRP A 57 -12.52 5.66 2.16
C TRP A 57 -13.75 5.43 1.27
N SER A 58 -14.95 5.50 1.84
CA SER A 58 -16.20 5.17 1.11
C SER A 58 -17.08 6.38 0.85
N GLU A 59 -16.84 7.51 1.51
CA GLU A 59 -17.53 8.75 1.21
C GLU A 59 -16.94 9.39 -0.04
N PRO A 60 -17.73 9.63 -1.10
CA PRO A 60 -17.24 10.29 -2.30
C PRO A 60 -16.94 11.76 -1.96
N VAL A 61 -15.66 12.10 -1.93
CA VAL A 61 -15.21 13.49 -1.79
C VAL A 61 -14.96 14.06 -3.19
N ASN A 62 -15.51 15.24 -3.47
CA ASN A 62 -15.16 15.98 -4.67
C ASN A 62 -13.74 16.53 -4.50
N HIS A 63 -12.79 15.95 -5.22
CA HIS A 63 -11.44 16.48 -5.28
C HIS A 63 -11.44 17.72 -6.17
N ASN A 64 -11.04 18.87 -5.62
CA ASN A 64 -10.71 20.02 -6.44
C ASN A 64 -9.31 19.79 -7.01
N GLU A 65 -9.21 19.46 -8.29
CA GLU A 65 -7.92 19.36 -8.97
C GLU A 65 -7.28 20.75 -9.00
N GLY A 66 -6.14 20.89 -8.32
CA GLY A 66 -5.41 22.15 -8.26
C GLY A 66 -4.56 22.37 -9.51
N PRO A 67 -3.98 23.57 -9.69
CA PRO A 67 -3.15 23.91 -10.86
C PRO A 67 -1.95 22.97 -11.11
N TRP A 68 -1.58 22.15 -10.12
CA TRP A 68 -0.52 21.15 -10.23
C TRP A 68 -0.83 20.07 -11.27
N THR A 69 -2.09 19.78 -11.58
CA THR A 69 -2.45 18.78 -12.60
C THR A 69 -2.05 19.27 -13.99
N GLU A 70 -2.22 20.56 -14.29
CA GLU A 70 -1.75 21.19 -15.54
C GLU A 70 -0.22 21.16 -15.63
N VAL A 71 0.48 21.43 -14.52
CA VAL A 71 1.94 21.34 -14.46
C VAL A 71 2.40 19.90 -14.76
N VAL A 72 1.80 18.90 -14.13
CA VAL A 72 2.12 17.49 -14.39
C VAL A 72 1.77 17.10 -15.83
N ALA A 73 0.62 17.52 -16.35
CA ALA A 73 0.23 17.26 -17.74
C ALA A 73 1.23 17.85 -18.74
N SER A 74 1.71 19.08 -18.49
CA SER A 74 2.74 19.73 -19.31
C SER A 74 4.08 18.99 -19.27
N GLN A 75 4.50 18.51 -18.09
CA GLN A 75 5.71 17.71 -17.92
C GLN A 75 5.59 16.35 -18.62
N CYS A 76 4.40 15.77 -18.64
CA CYS A 76 4.11 14.50 -19.28
C CYS A 76 3.81 14.61 -20.79
N ALA A 77 3.66 15.81 -21.36
CA ALA A 77 3.24 16.00 -22.76
C ALA A 77 4.21 15.38 -23.78
N GLY A 78 5.50 15.28 -23.43
CA GLY A 78 6.52 14.63 -24.26
C GLY A 78 6.66 13.12 -24.04
N ILE A 79 5.92 12.53 -23.09
CA ILE A 79 6.00 11.11 -22.76
C ILE A 79 5.06 10.34 -23.68
N THR A 80 5.60 9.40 -24.44
CA THR A 80 4.79 8.49 -25.26
C THR A 80 3.80 7.74 -24.37
N PRO A 81 2.50 7.72 -24.73
CA PRO A 81 1.51 6.93 -24.02
C PRO A 81 1.93 5.46 -23.94
N MET A 82 1.61 4.80 -22.82
CA MET A 82 1.84 3.37 -22.69
C MET A 82 1.01 2.61 -23.74
N ASP A 83 1.63 1.62 -24.36
CA ASP A 83 0.97 0.75 -25.32
C ASP A 83 -0.25 0.05 -24.70
N PRO A 84 -1.26 -0.31 -25.53
CA PRO A 84 -2.43 -1.01 -25.04
C PRO A 84 -2.02 -2.34 -24.39
N VAL A 85 -2.31 -2.46 -23.10
CA VAL A 85 -2.04 -3.69 -22.34
C VAL A 85 -3.07 -4.74 -22.71
N ILE A 86 -2.58 -5.86 -23.25
CA ILE A 86 -3.37 -7.06 -23.55
C ILE A 86 -2.96 -8.13 -22.56
N ILE A 87 -3.89 -8.58 -21.72
CA ILE A 87 -3.64 -9.66 -20.76
C ILE A 87 -3.96 -10.99 -21.44
N THR A 88 -2.94 -11.84 -21.56
CA THR A 88 -3.04 -13.17 -22.15
C THR A 88 -3.15 -14.26 -21.07
N PRO A 89 -3.56 -15.49 -21.43
CA PRO A 89 -3.54 -16.62 -20.50
C PRO A 89 -2.13 -16.93 -19.97
N ASP A 90 -1.08 -16.71 -20.78
CA ASP A 90 0.31 -16.94 -20.40
C ASP A 90 0.77 -15.96 -19.31
N ASP A 91 0.31 -14.70 -19.37
CA ASP A 91 0.55 -13.72 -18.32
C ASP A 91 -0.05 -14.18 -16.98
N VAL A 92 -1.26 -14.75 -17.02
CA VAL A 92 -1.91 -15.32 -15.84
C VAL A 92 -1.14 -16.55 -15.35
N ALA A 93 -0.69 -17.43 -16.24
CA ALA A 93 0.09 -18.60 -15.87
C ALA A 93 1.40 -18.21 -15.17
N GLU A 94 2.14 -17.23 -15.70
CA GLU A 94 3.38 -16.75 -15.09
C GLU A 94 3.15 -16.06 -13.75
N ALA A 95 2.08 -15.27 -13.63
CA ALA A 95 1.71 -14.63 -12.37
C ALA A 95 1.35 -15.67 -11.29
N VAL A 96 0.54 -16.65 -11.65
CA VAL A 96 0.08 -17.70 -10.73
C VAL A 96 1.21 -18.65 -10.35
N ARG A 97 2.17 -18.92 -11.25
CA ARG A 97 3.36 -19.74 -10.98
C ARG A 97 4.15 -19.23 -9.77
N ARG A 98 4.29 -17.91 -9.65
CA ARG A 98 5.01 -17.23 -8.55
C ARG A 98 4.22 -17.17 -7.24
N ALA A 99 2.91 -17.41 -7.28
CA ALA A 99 2.06 -17.32 -6.11
C ALA A 99 2.27 -18.50 -5.14
N PRO A 100 2.28 -18.30 -3.81
CA PRO A 100 2.37 -19.40 -2.84
C PRO A 100 1.13 -20.29 -2.88
N ASN A 101 1.33 -21.63 -2.93
CA ASN A 101 0.28 -22.62 -3.14
C ASN A 101 -0.91 -22.51 -2.17
N TRP A 102 -0.63 -22.32 -0.89
CA TRP A 102 -1.62 -22.39 0.20
C TRP A 102 -1.97 -21.02 0.78
N LYS A 103 -1.92 -19.96 -0.03
CA LYS A 103 -2.50 -18.66 0.36
C LYS A 103 -4.02 -18.83 0.56
N SER A 104 -4.59 -18.09 1.49
CA SER A 104 -6.04 -18.07 1.72
C SER A 104 -6.78 -17.80 0.41
N PRO A 105 -7.83 -18.57 0.08
CA PRO A 105 -8.58 -18.42 -1.16
C PRO A 105 -9.48 -17.19 -1.08
N GLY A 106 -9.91 -16.70 -2.24
CA GLY A 106 -10.88 -15.62 -2.33
C GLY A 106 -12.31 -16.11 -2.06
N LEU A 107 -13.28 -15.29 -2.46
CA LEU A 107 -14.71 -15.61 -2.41
C LEU A 107 -15.07 -16.84 -3.27
N ASP A 108 -14.22 -17.19 -4.23
CA ASP A 108 -14.31 -18.36 -5.11
C ASP A 108 -13.85 -19.67 -4.44
N GLY A 109 -13.22 -19.60 -3.27
CA GLY A 109 -12.69 -20.77 -2.56
C GLY A 109 -11.49 -21.44 -3.24
N LEU A 110 -10.92 -20.85 -4.30
CA LEU A 110 -9.88 -21.48 -5.10
C LEU A 110 -8.48 -21.07 -4.61
N HIS A 111 -7.72 -22.06 -4.13
CA HIS A 111 -6.32 -21.84 -3.78
C HIS A 111 -5.42 -21.72 -5.02
N HIS A 112 -4.30 -21.00 -4.89
CA HIS A 112 -3.30 -20.90 -5.95
C HIS A 112 -2.77 -22.27 -6.40
N TYR A 113 -2.71 -23.26 -5.51
CA TYR A 113 -2.35 -24.64 -5.86
C TYR A 113 -3.18 -25.17 -7.03
N TRP A 114 -4.50 -25.04 -6.93
CA TRP A 114 -5.44 -25.50 -7.97
C TRP A 114 -5.40 -24.59 -9.19
N LEU A 115 -5.26 -23.28 -8.97
CA LEU A 115 -5.15 -22.31 -10.04
C LEU A 115 -3.91 -22.56 -10.92
N LYS A 116 -2.81 -23.08 -10.37
CA LYS A 116 -1.63 -23.49 -11.15
C LYS A 116 -1.92 -24.67 -12.08
N GLY A 117 -2.77 -25.60 -11.65
CA GLY A 117 -3.11 -26.80 -12.42
C GLY A 117 -4.22 -26.59 -13.45
N PHE A 118 -5.15 -25.67 -13.18
CA PHE A 118 -6.32 -25.46 -14.04
C PHE A 118 -6.06 -24.40 -15.12
N MET A 119 -5.45 -24.82 -16.22
CA MET A 119 -5.19 -23.96 -17.39
C MET A 119 -6.47 -23.33 -17.98
N VAL A 120 -7.61 -24.01 -17.86
CA VAL A 120 -8.92 -23.47 -18.26
C VAL A 120 -9.29 -22.21 -17.47
N CYS A 121 -8.86 -22.10 -16.20
CA CYS A 121 -9.08 -20.88 -15.41
C CYS A 121 -8.27 -19.70 -15.92
N HIS A 122 -7.08 -19.94 -16.51
CA HIS A 122 -6.20 -18.85 -16.98
C HIS A 122 -6.84 -18.07 -18.13
N SER A 123 -7.50 -18.74 -19.06
CA SER A 123 -8.19 -18.08 -20.17
C SER A 123 -9.39 -17.26 -19.70
N VAL A 124 -10.15 -17.78 -18.73
CA VAL A 124 -11.29 -17.06 -18.13
C VAL A 124 -10.82 -15.83 -17.37
N LEU A 125 -9.77 -15.96 -16.56
CA LEU A 125 -9.19 -14.85 -15.79
C LEU A 125 -8.61 -13.77 -16.70
N ALA A 126 -7.85 -14.15 -17.74
CA ALA A 126 -7.30 -13.21 -18.70
C ALA A 126 -8.40 -12.38 -19.37
N ARG A 127 -9.49 -13.03 -19.81
CA ARG A 127 -10.66 -12.35 -20.38
C ARG A 127 -11.29 -11.39 -19.39
N GLN A 128 -11.53 -11.81 -18.15
CA GLN A 128 -12.15 -10.97 -17.11
C GLN A 128 -11.26 -9.76 -16.77
N PHE A 129 -9.95 -9.95 -16.65
CA PHE A 129 -9.02 -8.84 -16.41
C PHE A 129 -9.02 -7.86 -17.57
N GLN A 130 -9.03 -8.35 -18.81
CA GLN A 130 -9.13 -7.49 -19.99
C GLN A 130 -10.45 -6.71 -20.03
N GLU A 131 -11.57 -7.35 -19.67
CA GLU A 131 -12.88 -6.68 -19.60
C GLU A 131 -12.87 -5.52 -18.60
N VAL A 132 -12.29 -5.72 -17.41
CA VAL A 132 -12.18 -4.66 -16.38
C VAL A 132 -11.29 -3.51 -16.85
N LEU A 133 -10.16 -3.80 -17.51
CA LEU A 133 -9.30 -2.77 -18.10
C LEU A 133 -10.06 -1.95 -19.16
N ASN A 134 -10.81 -2.63 -20.03
CA ASN A 134 -11.58 -1.98 -21.08
C ASN A 134 -12.79 -1.19 -20.54
N GLN A 135 -13.38 -1.57 -19.41
CA GLN A 135 -14.46 -0.82 -18.78
C GLN A 135 -13.97 0.52 -18.20
N LYS A 136 -12.80 0.51 -17.55
CA LYS A 136 -12.19 1.73 -16.99
C LYS A 136 -11.81 2.73 -18.09
N SER A 137 -11.31 2.26 -19.25
CA SER A 137 -10.97 3.16 -20.37
C SER A 137 -12.21 3.89 -20.93
N LYS A 138 -13.39 3.26 -20.89
CA LYS A 138 -14.65 3.88 -21.36
C LYS A 138 -15.16 4.98 -20.42
N LYS A 139 -14.94 4.84 -19.10
CA LYS A 139 -15.45 5.80 -18.10
C LYS A 139 -14.68 7.12 -18.06
N SER A 140 -13.44 7.15 -18.57
CA SER A 140 -12.59 8.35 -18.68
C SER A 140 -12.88 9.20 -19.92
N ARG A 141 -13.75 8.76 -20.84
CA ARG A 141 -14.04 9.44 -22.13
C ARG A 141 -15.40 10.16 -22.18
N ASN A 142 -16.15 10.22 -21.08
CA ASN A 142 -17.39 10.98 -20.97
C ASN A 142 -17.28 12.06 -19.91
#